data_AF-A0A9W4XVW4-F1
#
_entry.id   AF-A0A9W4XVW4-F1
#
_cell.length_a   1.000
_cell.length_b   1.000
_cell.length_c   1.000
_cell.angle_alpha   90.00
_cell.angle_beta   90.00
_cell.angle_gamma   90.00
#
_symmetry.space_group_name_H-M   'P 1'
#
loop_
_entity.id
_entity.type
_entity.pdbx_description
1 polymer ?
#
loop_
_entity_poly.entity_id
_entity_poly.type
_entity_poly.pdbx_seq_one_letter_code
_entity_poly.pdbx_strand_id
1 'polypeptide(L)'
;MSNQGGASSSGDLDDSLRTMDFDLLEQQMNNIFGDRSAWDHDKLNKLTYGDYLFQPHDLLRFADYAQGGRRPGGGKASFPLLTDEELTLVDKPYNQWAPAPYNNLGYFCSEKLTTIYSGSQETTPITAFTARLHPLRQRLWNGMVPMSRERWLERKMDDPENYRCLFELMQDIFNVFAWLNHDQVLGKMRNCFNNVVDMYTEFESAANLRREAQGIPERLNLAGMWAEYHSSIVTTSARRTHQWLVERVEEVRSRAFEKYNEELSKAGNENAIGAAGKKYFECVQDLNGMMLRLDPCLDVPMTGFKGYTSPGGPSDLSLPVRQENNAKIGDTKSWSFLEKIVTERQQQSSLSQHNATDILDFLAGRSKPAEPIFRDRETMIGHYHQVKDNLAEMRKAFRGEPKPLAEEYWITVLKNAWSFT
;
A
#
# COMPACT_ATOMS: atom_id res chain seq x y z
N MET A 1 24.72 -42.04 -25.21
CA MET A 1 25.78 -41.98 -24.18
C MET A 1 25.53 -40.73 -23.34
N SER A 2 25.20 -40.97 -22.07
CA SER A 2 25.33 -40.13 -20.88
C SER A 2 25.07 -38.62 -20.97
N ASN A 3 23.88 -38.26 -20.50
CA ASN A 3 23.40 -36.94 -20.12
C ASN A 3 24.09 -36.49 -18.81
N GLN A 4 24.76 -35.33 -18.75
CA GLN A 4 25.19 -34.70 -17.50
C GLN A 4 24.34 -33.45 -17.25
N GLY A 5 23.21 -33.65 -16.56
CA GLY A 5 22.45 -32.57 -15.95
C GLY A 5 23.05 -32.26 -14.57
N GLY A 6 23.51 -31.03 -14.36
CA GLY A 6 23.94 -30.52 -13.07
C GLY A 6 22.73 -30.24 -12.19
N ALA A 7 22.38 -31.18 -11.33
CA ALA A 7 21.56 -30.91 -10.16
C ALA A 7 22.49 -30.37 -9.06
N SER A 8 22.48 -29.06 -8.80
CA SER A 8 23.08 -28.52 -7.58
C SER A 8 22.24 -29.02 -6.41
N SER A 9 22.80 -30.00 -5.70
CA SER A 9 22.12 -30.75 -4.65
C SER A 9 21.87 -29.87 -3.42
N SER A 10 20.82 -30.18 -2.67
CA SER A 10 20.56 -29.63 -1.33
C SER A 10 21.72 -29.79 -0.33
N GLY A 11 22.77 -30.56 -0.69
CA GLY A 11 23.99 -30.73 0.10
C GLY A 11 24.91 -29.50 0.09
N ASP A 12 24.97 -28.74 -1.01
CA ASP A 12 25.88 -27.57 -1.09
C ASP A 12 25.42 -26.42 -0.21
N LEU A 13 24.09 -26.26 -0.03
CA LEU A 13 23.49 -25.30 0.89
C LEU A 13 23.72 -25.72 2.36
N ASP A 14 23.68 -27.01 2.66
CA ASP A 14 23.90 -27.54 4.01
C ASP A 14 25.37 -27.40 4.43
N ASP A 15 26.33 -27.63 3.53
CA ASP A 15 27.75 -27.40 3.78
C ASP A 15 28.12 -25.92 3.86
N SER A 16 27.46 -25.05 3.08
CA SER A 16 27.61 -23.60 3.19
C SER A 16 27.12 -23.05 4.53
N LEU A 17 26.07 -23.63 5.11
CA LEU A 17 25.55 -23.24 6.42
C LEU A 17 26.42 -23.78 7.57
N ARG A 18 27.07 -24.94 7.39
CA ARG A 18 28.00 -25.53 8.37
C ARG A 18 29.34 -24.80 8.44
N THR A 19 29.76 -24.18 7.34
CA THR A 19 31.02 -23.41 7.24
C THR A 19 30.84 -21.92 7.49
N MET A 20 29.60 -21.49 7.75
CA MET A 20 29.27 -20.11 8.04
C MET A 20 29.80 -19.71 9.41
N ASP A 21 30.75 -18.77 9.43
CA ASP A 21 31.29 -18.20 10.66
C ASP A 21 30.24 -17.22 11.24
N PHE A 22 29.43 -17.75 12.15
CA PHE A 22 28.37 -16.99 12.82
C PHE A 22 28.94 -15.84 13.65
N ASP A 23 30.16 -15.96 14.19
CA ASP A 23 30.80 -14.91 14.98
C ASP A 23 31.24 -13.75 14.08
N LEU A 24 31.78 -14.06 12.89
CA LEU A 24 32.11 -13.05 11.89
C LEU A 24 30.86 -12.34 11.36
N LEU A 25 29.78 -13.09 11.08
CA LEU A 25 28.50 -12.50 10.68
C LEU A 25 27.93 -11.62 11.79
N GLU A 26 27.96 -12.07 13.05
CA GLU A 26 27.49 -11.27 14.18
C GLU A 26 28.34 -10.01 14.37
N GLN A 27 29.66 -10.09 14.23
CA GLN A 27 30.54 -8.90 14.20
C GLN A 27 30.20 -7.97 13.04
N GLN A 28 29.97 -8.50 11.83
CA GLN A 28 29.56 -7.69 10.69
C GLN A 28 28.20 -7.03 10.93
N MET A 29 27.23 -7.75 11.48
CA MET A 29 25.93 -7.18 11.85
C MET A 29 26.06 -6.13 12.94
N ASN A 30 26.91 -6.32 13.95
CA ASN A 30 27.19 -5.33 14.98
C ASN A 30 27.96 -4.12 14.45
N ASN A 31 28.83 -4.29 13.46
CA ASN A 31 29.53 -3.18 12.80
C ASN A 31 28.60 -2.38 11.89
N ILE A 32 27.68 -3.03 11.19
CA ILE A 32 26.74 -2.38 10.26
C ILE A 32 25.58 -1.73 11.01
N PHE A 33 25.06 -2.39 12.05
CA PHE A 33 23.82 -1.98 12.72
C PHE A 33 24.01 -1.58 14.20
N GLY A 34 25.20 -1.76 14.78
CA GLY A 34 25.46 -1.56 16.21
C GLY A 34 25.06 -2.77 17.07
N ASP A 35 25.47 -2.76 18.35
CA ASP A 35 25.09 -3.77 19.34
C ASP A 35 23.56 -3.79 19.57
N ARG A 36 22.92 -4.88 19.17
CA ARG A 36 21.46 -5.07 19.29
C ARG A 36 20.96 -5.07 20.73
N SER A 37 21.80 -5.46 21.69
CA SER A 37 21.43 -5.42 23.11
C SER A 37 21.35 -3.99 23.66
N ALA A 38 21.95 -3.03 22.95
CA ALA A 38 21.90 -1.60 23.24
C ALA A 38 20.84 -0.83 22.43
N TRP A 39 19.98 -1.54 21.69
CA TRP A 39 18.88 -0.94 20.93
C TRP A 39 17.69 -0.72 21.86
N ASP A 40 17.51 0.53 22.29
CA ASP A 40 16.24 0.94 22.89
C ASP A 40 15.15 1.07 21.79
N HIS A 41 13.88 1.03 22.22
CA HIS A 41 12.73 1.16 21.32
C HIS A 41 12.78 2.44 20.46
N ASP A 42 13.38 3.52 20.96
CA ASP A 42 13.48 4.79 20.26
C ASP A 42 14.48 4.74 19.10
N LYS A 43 15.62 4.07 19.28
CA LYS A 43 16.59 3.82 18.21
C LYS A 43 15.99 2.95 17.12
N LEU A 44 15.27 1.89 17.48
CA LEU A 44 14.54 1.05 16.53
C LEU A 44 13.49 1.84 15.74
N ASN A 45 12.78 2.75 16.41
CA ASN A 45 11.78 3.60 15.77
C ASN A 45 12.38 4.66 14.83
N LYS A 46 13.62 5.08 15.07
CA LYS A 46 14.35 6.07 14.26
C LYS A 46 15.27 5.43 13.21
N LEU A 47 15.46 4.11 13.24
CA LEU A 47 16.30 3.41 12.29
C LEU A 47 15.73 3.56 10.87
N THR A 48 16.60 3.96 9.95
CA THR A 48 16.28 4.05 8.53
C THR A 48 17.29 3.21 7.74
N TYR A 49 16.84 2.63 6.63
CA TYR A 49 17.72 1.96 5.69
C TYR A 49 17.28 2.28 4.25
N GLY A 50 18.13 1.99 3.27
CA GLY A 50 17.80 2.14 1.86
C GLY A 50 16.83 1.06 1.40
N ASP A 51 15.59 1.44 1.12
CA ASP A 51 14.55 0.54 0.64
C ASP A 51 14.32 0.72 -0.87
N TYR A 52 14.09 -0.39 -1.56
CA TYR A 52 13.87 -0.42 -2.99
C TYR A 52 12.42 -0.03 -3.32
N LEU A 53 12.24 1.01 -4.15
CA LEU A 53 10.95 1.47 -4.67
C LEU A 53 10.28 0.40 -5.54
N PHE A 54 11.09 -0.32 -6.31
CA PHE A 54 10.71 -1.54 -7.03
C PHE A 54 11.60 -2.66 -6.51
N GLN A 55 10.99 -3.71 -6.01
CA GLN A 55 11.77 -4.84 -5.54
C GLN A 55 12.33 -5.60 -6.75
N PRO A 56 13.53 -6.19 -6.68
CA PRO A 56 14.04 -7.03 -7.76
C PRO A 56 13.05 -8.13 -8.20
N HIS A 57 12.27 -8.65 -7.26
CA HIS A 57 11.23 -9.64 -7.55
C HIS A 57 10.02 -9.09 -8.31
N ASP A 58 9.80 -7.77 -8.35
CA ASP A 58 8.75 -7.17 -9.17
C ASP A 58 9.04 -7.35 -10.67
N LEU A 59 10.31 -7.30 -11.08
CA LEU A 59 10.72 -7.59 -12.46
C LEU A 59 10.53 -9.08 -12.81
N LEU A 60 10.84 -9.97 -11.86
CA LEU A 60 10.62 -11.41 -12.05
C LEU A 60 9.13 -11.75 -12.18
N ARG A 61 8.30 -11.19 -11.29
CA ARG A 61 6.85 -11.38 -11.36
C ARG A 61 6.21 -10.70 -12.56
N PHE A 62 6.83 -9.65 -13.10
CA PHE A 62 6.42 -9.09 -14.36
C PHE A 62 6.66 -10.06 -15.52
N ALA A 63 7.78 -10.80 -15.54
CA ALA A 63 7.97 -11.87 -16.52
C ALA A 63 6.86 -12.94 -16.43
N ASP A 64 6.51 -13.39 -15.22
CA ASP A 64 5.37 -14.30 -15.02
C ASP A 64 4.06 -13.70 -15.55
N TYR A 65 3.85 -12.41 -15.34
CA TYR A 65 2.69 -11.70 -15.88
C TYR A 65 2.72 -11.57 -17.41
N ALA A 66 3.87 -11.25 -17.98
CA ALA A 66 4.03 -11.03 -19.41
C ALA A 66 3.82 -12.32 -20.22
N GLN A 67 4.15 -13.47 -19.63
CA GLN A 67 3.91 -14.79 -20.20
C GLN A 67 2.52 -15.34 -19.84
N GLY A 68 2.12 -15.28 -18.57
CA GLY A 68 0.88 -15.91 -18.06
C GLY A 68 -0.37 -15.04 -18.19
N GLY A 69 -0.21 -13.73 -18.40
CA GLY A 69 -1.29 -12.80 -18.71
C GLY A 69 -2.27 -12.51 -17.57
N ARG A 70 -1.95 -12.81 -16.30
CA ARG A 70 -2.84 -12.53 -15.16
C ARG A 70 -2.38 -11.34 -14.34
N ARG A 71 -3.21 -10.29 -14.29
CA ARG A 71 -2.86 -9.07 -13.55
C ARG A 71 -2.88 -9.32 -12.03
N PRO A 72 -2.03 -8.62 -11.24
CA PRO A 72 -2.05 -8.66 -9.78
C PRO A 72 -3.44 -8.43 -9.14
N GLY A 73 -4.25 -7.54 -9.74
CA GLY A 73 -5.60 -7.22 -9.27
C GLY A 73 -6.69 -8.14 -9.83
N GLY A 74 -6.32 -9.20 -10.55
CA GLY A 74 -7.23 -10.05 -11.29
C GLY A 74 -7.49 -9.56 -12.71
N GLY A 75 -8.07 -10.45 -13.53
CA GLY A 75 -8.31 -10.22 -14.95
C GLY A 75 -7.15 -10.66 -15.85
N LYS A 76 -7.35 -10.51 -17.17
CA LYS A 76 -6.40 -10.89 -18.22
C LYS A 76 -5.62 -9.69 -18.73
N ALA A 77 -4.40 -9.86 -19.21
CA ALA A 77 -3.62 -8.80 -19.86
C ALA A 77 -4.38 -8.18 -21.04
N SER A 78 -4.18 -6.88 -21.26
CA SER A 78 -4.75 -6.18 -22.43
C SER A 78 -3.93 -6.37 -23.70
N PHE A 79 -2.71 -6.90 -23.58
CA PHE A 79 -1.73 -6.98 -24.67
C PHE A 79 -1.36 -8.44 -24.97
N PRO A 80 -0.86 -8.73 -26.18
CA PRO A 80 -0.32 -10.05 -26.52
C PRO A 80 0.79 -10.48 -25.57
N LEU A 81 0.79 -11.77 -25.20
CA LEU A 81 1.72 -12.35 -24.24
C LEU A 81 3.05 -12.72 -24.88
N LEU A 82 4.08 -12.83 -24.06
CA LEU A 82 5.33 -13.48 -24.43
C LEU A 82 5.12 -14.98 -24.60
N THR A 83 5.76 -15.55 -25.61
CA THR A 83 5.93 -17.00 -25.72
C THR A 83 7.08 -17.49 -24.83
N ASP A 84 7.13 -18.78 -24.55
CA ASP A 84 8.23 -19.39 -23.79
C ASP A 84 9.59 -19.15 -24.46
N GLU A 85 9.64 -19.25 -25.79
CA GLU A 85 10.86 -18.95 -26.56
C GLU A 85 11.31 -17.51 -26.31
N GLU A 86 10.40 -16.54 -26.46
CA GLU A 86 10.70 -15.12 -26.30
C GLU A 86 11.12 -14.77 -24.88
N LEU A 87 10.57 -15.43 -23.86
CA LEU A 87 11.02 -15.26 -22.49
C LEU A 87 12.50 -15.66 -22.33
N THR A 88 12.96 -16.73 -23.00
CA THR A 88 14.38 -17.09 -23.00
C THR A 88 15.28 -16.11 -23.74
N LEU A 89 14.73 -15.28 -24.63
CA LEU A 89 15.50 -14.28 -25.38
C LEU A 89 15.89 -13.08 -24.51
N VAL A 90 15.20 -12.85 -23.39
CA VAL A 90 15.50 -11.77 -22.43
C VAL A 90 16.94 -11.88 -21.89
N ASP A 91 17.43 -13.11 -21.73
CA ASP A 91 18.77 -13.44 -21.25
C ASP A 91 19.77 -13.78 -22.38
N LYS A 92 19.39 -13.60 -23.66
CA LYS A 92 20.27 -13.87 -24.81
C LYS A 92 20.70 -12.59 -25.49
N PRO A 93 22.01 -12.45 -25.82
CA PRO A 93 22.50 -11.30 -26.57
C PRO A 93 21.72 -11.11 -27.87
N TYR A 94 21.33 -9.87 -28.17
CA TYR A 94 20.52 -9.56 -29.35
C TYR A 94 21.18 -10.04 -30.65
N ASN A 95 22.50 -9.96 -30.76
CA ASN A 95 23.25 -10.45 -31.92
C ASN A 95 23.08 -11.95 -32.24
N GLN A 96 22.51 -12.75 -31.32
CA GLN A 96 22.24 -14.18 -31.54
C GLN A 96 20.87 -14.47 -32.13
N TRP A 97 19.89 -13.56 -31.99
CA TRP A 97 18.49 -13.87 -32.29
C TRP A 97 17.71 -12.74 -32.96
N ALA A 98 18.11 -11.49 -32.73
CA ALA A 98 17.35 -10.32 -33.15
C ALA A 98 17.64 -9.98 -34.61
N PRO A 99 16.62 -9.55 -35.38
CA PRO A 99 16.83 -8.97 -36.70
C PRO A 99 17.56 -7.61 -36.65
N ALA A 100 18.01 -7.12 -37.81
CA ALA A 100 18.48 -5.74 -37.93
C ALA A 100 17.38 -4.74 -37.53
N PRO A 101 17.70 -3.60 -36.87
CA PRO A 101 19.05 -3.10 -36.60
C PRO A 101 19.69 -3.63 -35.30
N TYR A 102 19.04 -4.55 -34.58
CA TYR A 102 19.47 -5.00 -33.25
C TYR A 102 20.51 -6.15 -33.28
N ASN A 103 20.71 -6.77 -34.44
CA ASN A 103 21.59 -7.93 -34.65
C ASN A 103 23.09 -7.66 -34.42
N ASN A 104 23.50 -6.42 -34.12
CA ASN A 104 24.87 -6.04 -33.79
C ASN A 104 25.07 -5.75 -32.29
N LEU A 105 24.03 -5.83 -31.47
CA LEU A 105 24.10 -5.53 -30.04
C LEU A 105 24.56 -6.77 -29.27
N GLY A 106 25.68 -6.64 -28.55
CA GLY A 106 26.33 -7.74 -27.82
C GLY A 106 25.82 -7.98 -26.39
N TYR A 107 24.87 -7.18 -25.91
CA TYR A 107 24.25 -7.30 -24.58
C TYR A 107 22.85 -7.91 -24.69
N PHE A 108 22.22 -8.19 -23.55
CA PHE A 108 20.85 -8.72 -23.46
C PHE A 108 19.96 -7.83 -22.57
N CYS A 109 18.65 -8.11 -22.56
CA CYS A 109 17.66 -7.26 -21.91
C CYS A 109 17.78 -7.31 -20.38
N SER A 110 17.91 -8.49 -19.77
CA SER A 110 18.04 -8.60 -18.31
C SER A 110 19.33 -7.98 -17.78
N GLU A 111 20.44 -8.02 -18.53
CA GLU A 111 21.67 -7.30 -18.19
C GLU A 111 21.37 -5.81 -17.97
N LYS A 112 20.68 -5.17 -18.91
CA LYS A 112 20.25 -3.78 -18.78
C LYS A 112 19.31 -3.58 -17.59
N LEU A 113 18.34 -4.47 -17.37
CA LEU A 113 17.42 -4.37 -16.24
C LEU A 113 18.15 -4.44 -14.89
N THR A 114 19.19 -5.27 -14.76
CA THR A 114 19.96 -5.34 -13.50
C THR A 114 20.73 -4.04 -13.21
N THR A 115 21.10 -3.27 -14.24
CA THR A 115 21.84 -2.01 -14.07
C THR A 115 21.04 -0.94 -13.32
N ILE A 116 19.71 -1.08 -13.27
CA ILE A 116 18.82 -0.22 -12.48
C ILE A 116 19.19 -0.25 -11.00
N TYR A 117 19.66 -1.39 -10.50
CA TYR A 117 20.00 -1.58 -9.08
C TYR A 117 21.47 -1.29 -8.77
N SER A 118 22.34 -1.21 -9.78
CA SER A 118 23.78 -0.94 -9.63
C SER A 118 24.19 0.48 -10.04
N GLY A 119 23.23 1.32 -10.44
CA GLY A 119 23.48 2.70 -10.87
C GLY A 119 23.89 3.67 -9.76
N SER A 120 24.02 4.95 -10.12
CA SER A 120 24.25 6.05 -9.18
C SER A 120 23.07 6.24 -8.20
N GLN A 121 23.28 6.99 -7.11
CA GLN A 121 22.22 7.30 -6.12
C GLN A 121 21.01 8.04 -6.72
N GLU A 122 21.19 8.74 -7.85
CA GLU A 122 20.13 9.45 -8.56
C GLU A 122 19.29 8.52 -9.45
N THR A 123 19.90 7.45 -9.95
CA THR A 123 19.29 6.50 -10.90
C THR A 123 18.79 5.22 -10.24
N THR A 124 19.29 4.91 -9.04
CA THR A 124 18.86 3.73 -8.29
C THR A 124 17.50 3.95 -7.64
N PRO A 125 16.61 2.94 -7.64
CA PRO A 125 15.32 3.02 -7.00
C PRO A 125 15.43 2.87 -5.47
N ILE A 126 16.47 3.40 -4.83
CA ILE A 126 16.70 3.26 -3.40
C ILE A 126 16.39 4.61 -2.73
N THR A 127 15.57 4.56 -1.68
CA THR A 127 15.33 5.73 -0.84
C THR A 127 15.27 5.34 0.63
N ALA A 128 15.60 6.28 1.51
CA ALA A 128 15.54 6.04 2.94
C ALA A 128 14.09 5.73 3.37
N PHE A 129 13.93 4.67 4.14
CA PHE A 129 12.64 4.27 4.70
C PHE A 129 12.79 3.81 6.15
N THR A 130 11.74 4.00 6.95
CA THR A 130 11.73 3.63 8.36
C THR A 130 11.75 2.11 8.52
N ALA A 131 12.75 1.60 9.24
CA ALA A 131 13.02 0.17 9.31
C ALA A 131 11.84 -0.65 9.85
N ARG A 132 11.21 -0.16 10.92
CA ARG A 132 10.05 -0.82 11.55
C ARG A 132 8.84 -0.99 10.63
N LEU A 133 8.70 -0.11 9.62
CA LEU A 133 7.56 -0.10 8.71
C LEU A 133 7.77 -1.01 7.48
N HIS A 134 8.99 -1.52 7.27
CA HIS A 134 9.29 -2.33 6.10
C HIS A 134 8.43 -3.58 5.96
N PRO A 135 8.22 -4.41 7.00
CA PRO A 135 7.38 -5.61 6.86
C PRO A 135 5.95 -5.26 6.47
N LEU A 136 5.42 -4.16 7.02
CA LEU A 136 4.10 -3.65 6.66
C LEU A 136 4.11 -3.20 5.19
N ARG A 137 5.06 -2.34 4.78
CA ARG A 137 5.18 -1.88 3.38
C ARG A 137 5.22 -3.06 2.41
N GLN A 138 6.07 -4.06 2.64
CA GLN A 138 6.18 -5.23 1.77
C GLN A 138 4.86 -5.98 1.68
N ARG A 139 4.18 -6.19 2.81
CA ARG A 139 2.87 -6.85 2.84
C ARG A 139 1.84 -6.09 2.01
N LEU A 140 1.76 -4.77 2.17
CA LEU A 140 0.84 -3.93 1.40
C LEU A 140 1.20 -3.92 -0.10
N TRP A 141 2.48 -3.81 -0.44
CA TRP A 141 2.98 -3.80 -1.82
C TRP A 141 2.63 -5.11 -2.56
N ASN A 142 2.72 -6.24 -1.86
CA ASN A 142 2.30 -7.55 -2.35
C ASN A 142 0.77 -7.73 -2.47
N GLY A 143 -0.01 -6.67 -2.21
CA GLY A 143 -1.46 -6.70 -2.26
C GLY A 143 -2.07 -7.52 -1.13
N MET A 144 -1.38 -7.76 -0.02
CA MET A 144 -1.96 -8.40 1.15
C MET A 144 -2.64 -7.34 2.03
N VAL A 145 -3.71 -7.72 2.73
CA VAL A 145 -4.33 -6.83 3.73
C VAL A 145 -3.36 -6.49 4.86
N PRO A 146 -3.49 -5.38 5.60
CA PRO A 146 -2.56 -5.04 6.70
C PRO A 146 -2.38 -6.13 7.77
N MET A 147 -3.46 -6.83 8.13
CA MET A 147 -3.44 -7.92 9.10
C MET A 147 -4.51 -8.96 8.76
N SER A 148 -4.22 -10.26 8.95
CA SER A 148 -5.23 -11.30 8.75
C SER A 148 -6.32 -11.23 9.82
N ARG A 149 -7.48 -11.82 9.55
CA ARG A 149 -8.59 -11.84 10.51
C ARG A 149 -8.24 -12.63 11.78
N GLU A 150 -7.49 -13.71 11.64
CA GLU A 150 -7.06 -14.55 12.76
C GLU A 150 -6.16 -13.75 13.70
N ARG A 151 -5.15 -13.07 13.16
CA ARG A 151 -4.22 -12.25 13.97
C ARG A 151 -4.89 -11.01 14.56
N TRP A 152 -5.87 -10.45 13.85
CA TRP A 152 -6.72 -9.36 14.33
C TRP A 152 -7.49 -9.75 15.60
N LEU A 153 -8.13 -10.93 15.58
CA LEU A 153 -8.87 -11.47 16.72
C LEU A 153 -7.95 -11.94 17.85
N GLU A 154 -6.82 -12.57 17.52
CA GLU A 154 -5.80 -12.99 18.50
C GLU A 154 -5.31 -11.80 19.34
N ARG A 155 -5.09 -10.65 18.70
CA ARG A 155 -4.69 -9.40 19.36
C ARG A 155 -5.85 -8.64 20.01
N LYS A 156 -7.08 -9.17 19.96
CA LYS A 156 -8.31 -8.54 20.48
C LYS A 156 -8.50 -7.11 19.98
N MET A 157 -8.09 -6.83 18.75
CA MET A 157 -8.18 -5.49 18.17
C MET A 157 -9.62 -5.15 17.73
N ASP A 158 -10.50 -6.15 17.71
CA ASP A 158 -11.95 -6.02 17.57
C ASP A 158 -12.66 -5.53 18.84
N ASP A 159 -11.96 -5.49 19.98
CA ASP A 159 -12.48 -4.89 21.21
C ASP A 159 -12.25 -3.37 21.21
N PRO A 160 -13.30 -2.55 21.36
CA PRO A 160 -13.18 -1.10 21.54
C PRO A 160 -12.21 -0.66 22.64
N GLU A 161 -11.98 -1.44 23.69
CA GLU A 161 -11.01 -1.11 24.75
C GLU A 161 -9.55 -1.15 24.23
N ASN A 162 -9.29 -1.87 23.13
CA ASN A 162 -7.98 -2.01 22.52
C ASN A 162 -7.81 -1.18 21.24
N TYR A 163 -8.70 -0.22 20.95
CA TYR A 163 -8.71 0.53 19.69
C TYR A 163 -7.39 1.25 19.38
N ARG A 164 -6.59 1.58 20.42
CA ARG A 164 -5.27 2.21 20.26
C ARG A 164 -4.33 1.38 19.40
N CYS A 165 -4.39 0.05 19.49
CA CYS A 165 -3.62 -0.84 18.61
C CYS A 165 -4.03 -0.69 17.14
N LEU A 166 -5.33 -0.54 16.86
CA LEU A 166 -5.82 -0.27 15.50
C LEU A 166 -5.36 1.11 15.04
N PHE A 167 -5.51 2.13 15.89
CA PHE A 167 -5.08 3.50 15.59
C PHE A 167 -3.58 3.59 15.25
N GLU A 168 -2.71 2.90 16.00
CA GLU A 168 -1.28 2.83 15.72
C GLU A 168 -0.99 2.16 14.38
N LEU A 169 -1.67 1.04 14.06
CA LEU A 169 -1.54 0.39 12.77
C LEU A 169 -2.04 1.30 11.63
N MET A 170 -3.11 2.04 11.83
CA MET A 170 -3.61 3.02 10.87
C MET A 170 -2.60 4.15 10.63
N GLN A 171 -1.93 4.62 11.69
CA GLN A 171 -0.86 5.62 11.59
C GLN A 171 0.36 5.06 10.84
N ASP A 172 0.69 3.79 11.05
CA ASP A 172 1.76 3.10 10.31
C ASP A 172 1.43 2.95 8.83
N ILE A 173 0.20 2.57 8.50
CA ILE A 173 -0.30 2.55 7.11
C ILE A 173 -0.23 3.95 6.51
N PHE A 174 -0.67 4.98 7.24
CA PHE A 174 -0.58 6.37 6.78
C PHE A 174 0.86 6.75 6.46
N ASN A 175 1.82 6.39 7.32
CA ASN A 175 3.23 6.72 7.11
C ASN A 175 3.80 6.02 5.87
N VAL A 176 3.41 4.77 5.59
CA VAL A 176 3.81 4.06 4.37
C VAL A 176 3.31 4.80 3.13
N PHE A 177 2.02 5.13 3.07
CA PHE A 177 1.44 5.80 1.91
C PHE A 177 1.85 7.26 1.77
N ALA A 178 2.06 7.97 2.88
CA ALA A 178 2.61 9.33 2.87
C ALA A 178 4.02 9.34 2.29
N TRP A 179 4.86 8.36 2.65
CA TRP A 179 6.18 8.20 2.05
C TRP A 179 6.11 7.86 0.56
N LEU A 180 5.22 6.93 0.15
CA LEU A 180 5.01 6.60 -1.27
C LEU A 180 4.55 7.82 -2.09
N ASN A 181 3.82 8.74 -1.47
CA ASN A 181 3.31 9.96 -2.09
C ASN A 181 4.26 11.16 -1.98
N HIS A 182 5.40 11.01 -1.32
CA HIS A 182 6.37 12.10 -1.21
C HIS A 182 6.98 12.39 -2.59
N ASP A 183 7.03 13.66 -3.00
CA ASP A 183 7.42 14.04 -4.38
C ASP A 183 8.77 13.48 -4.82
N GLN A 184 9.76 13.47 -3.92
CA GLN A 184 11.07 12.87 -4.21
C GLN A 184 11.01 11.36 -4.42
N VAL A 185 10.16 10.67 -3.64
CA VAL A 185 9.95 9.23 -3.74
C VAL A 185 9.23 8.89 -5.04
N LEU A 186 8.14 9.60 -5.35
CA LEU A 186 7.41 9.47 -6.62
C LEU A 186 8.29 9.80 -7.82
N GLY A 187 9.10 10.86 -7.75
CA GLY A 187 10.02 11.24 -8.82
C GLY A 187 11.04 10.15 -9.13
N LYS A 188 11.69 9.60 -8.09
CA LYS A 188 12.61 8.46 -8.24
C LYS A 188 11.89 7.22 -8.77
N MET A 189 10.70 6.92 -8.26
CA MET A 189 9.88 5.80 -8.70
C MET A 189 9.56 5.92 -10.20
N ARG A 190 9.10 7.09 -10.64
CA ARG A 190 8.81 7.41 -12.04
C ARG A 190 10.05 7.26 -12.93
N ASN A 191 11.19 7.79 -12.51
CA ASN A 191 12.43 7.72 -13.29
C ASN A 191 12.87 6.28 -13.51
N CYS A 192 12.93 5.49 -12.44
CA CYS A 192 13.28 4.07 -12.53
C CYS A 192 12.27 3.29 -13.38
N PHE A 193 10.97 3.51 -13.17
CA PHE A 193 9.92 2.90 -13.99
C PHE A 193 10.12 3.22 -15.47
N ASN A 194 10.40 4.48 -15.81
CA ASN A 194 10.59 4.92 -17.20
C ASN A 194 11.84 4.30 -17.83
N ASN A 195 12.90 4.07 -17.06
CA ASN A 195 14.09 3.35 -17.53
C ASN A 195 13.76 1.89 -17.87
N VAL A 196 12.96 1.21 -17.03
CA VAL A 196 12.46 -0.14 -17.33
C VAL A 196 11.66 -0.16 -18.63
N VAL A 197 10.78 0.84 -18.83
CA VAL A 197 10.01 0.97 -20.08
C VAL A 197 10.93 1.09 -21.29
N ASP A 198 11.98 1.90 -21.23
CA ASP A 198 12.91 2.08 -22.34
C ASP A 198 13.63 0.76 -22.69
N MET A 199 14.03 -0.02 -21.67
CA MET A 199 14.65 -1.33 -21.86
C MET A 199 13.70 -2.34 -22.49
N TYR A 200 12.43 -2.37 -22.05
CA TYR A 200 11.41 -3.23 -22.65
C TYR A 200 11.01 -2.78 -24.06
N THR A 201 11.03 -1.49 -24.35
CA THR A 201 10.74 -0.96 -25.70
C THR A 201 11.78 -1.40 -26.72
N GLU A 202 13.06 -1.46 -26.33
CA GLU A 202 14.13 -2.00 -27.18
C GLU A 202 13.91 -3.50 -27.45
N PHE A 203 13.65 -4.27 -26.39
CA PHE A 203 13.41 -5.71 -26.50
C PHE A 203 12.18 -6.03 -27.36
N GLU A 204 11.05 -5.39 -27.08
CA GLU A 204 9.79 -5.65 -27.80
C GLU A 204 9.92 -5.26 -29.28
N SER A 205 10.71 -4.23 -29.61
CA SER A 205 10.95 -3.83 -30.99
C SER A 205 11.70 -4.93 -31.76
N ALA A 206 12.76 -5.47 -31.17
CA ALA A 206 13.52 -6.58 -31.74
C ALA A 206 12.67 -7.87 -31.85
N ALA A 207 11.91 -8.20 -30.81
CA ALA A 207 11.02 -9.36 -30.80
C ALA A 207 9.89 -9.23 -31.83
N ASN A 208 9.31 -8.04 -31.98
CA ASN A 208 8.26 -7.80 -32.98
C ASN A 208 8.77 -7.91 -34.42
N LEU A 209 10.00 -7.48 -34.71
CA LEU A 209 10.61 -7.71 -36.03
C LEU A 209 10.80 -9.21 -36.31
N ARG A 210 11.15 -9.98 -35.28
CA ARG A 210 11.27 -11.44 -35.38
C ARG A 210 9.90 -12.09 -35.63
N ARG A 211 8.87 -11.68 -34.89
CA ARG A 211 7.47 -12.12 -35.10
C ARG A 211 7.01 -11.85 -36.53
N GLU A 212 7.27 -10.65 -37.03
CA GLU A 212 6.94 -10.25 -38.39
C GLU A 212 7.64 -11.14 -39.44
N ALA A 213 8.93 -11.42 -39.27
CA ALA A 213 9.68 -12.33 -40.13
C ALA A 213 9.16 -13.79 -40.07
N GLN A 214 8.52 -14.18 -38.96
CA GLN A 214 7.90 -15.49 -38.77
C GLN A 214 6.41 -15.51 -39.17
N GLY A 215 5.85 -14.39 -39.63
CA GLY A 215 4.44 -14.29 -40.01
C GLY A 215 3.46 -14.26 -38.84
N ILE A 216 3.91 -13.91 -37.63
CA ILE A 216 3.07 -13.75 -36.44
C ILE A 216 2.49 -12.32 -36.43
N PRO A 217 1.17 -12.14 -36.56
CA PRO A 217 0.56 -10.81 -36.71
C PRO A 217 0.47 -10.02 -35.39
N GLU A 218 0.44 -10.67 -34.24
CA GLU A 218 0.32 -10.01 -32.94
C GLU A 218 1.62 -9.35 -32.50
N ARG A 219 1.57 -8.05 -32.24
CA ARG A 219 2.71 -7.29 -31.72
C ARG A 219 2.71 -7.23 -30.19
N LEU A 220 3.87 -7.51 -29.60
CA LEU A 220 4.16 -7.25 -28.20
C LEU A 220 4.10 -5.75 -27.90
N ASN A 221 3.67 -5.43 -26.67
CA ASN A 221 3.73 -4.11 -26.08
C ASN A 221 4.09 -4.26 -24.59
N LEU A 222 5.32 -4.68 -24.33
CA LEU A 222 5.86 -4.86 -22.99
C LEU A 222 5.90 -3.54 -22.21
N ALA A 223 6.11 -2.40 -22.87
CA ALA A 223 5.99 -1.08 -22.24
C ALA A 223 4.59 -0.88 -21.64
N GLY A 224 3.54 -1.15 -22.43
CA GLY A 224 2.15 -1.10 -22.00
C GLY A 224 1.82 -2.15 -20.94
N MET A 225 2.35 -3.38 -21.09
CA MET A 225 2.19 -4.44 -20.08
C MET A 225 2.82 -4.05 -18.74
N TRP A 226 4.00 -3.43 -18.74
CA TRP A 226 4.67 -2.98 -17.52
C TRP A 226 3.87 -1.88 -16.82
N ALA A 227 3.33 -0.93 -17.58
CA ALA A 227 2.41 0.09 -17.05
C ALA A 227 1.12 -0.52 -16.48
N GLU A 228 0.51 -1.48 -17.18
CA GLU A 228 -0.67 -2.20 -16.72
C GLU A 228 -0.41 -3.02 -15.45
N TYR A 229 0.72 -3.72 -15.42
CA TYR A 229 1.17 -4.51 -14.28
C TYR A 229 1.38 -3.63 -13.04
N HIS A 230 2.16 -2.56 -13.18
CA HIS A 230 2.47 -1.69 -12.06
C HIS A 230 1.24 -0.93 -11.57
N SER A 231 0.41 -0.42 -12.48
CA SER A 231 -0.89 0.18 -12.13
C SER A 231 -1.77 -0.80 -11.35
N SER A 232 -1.76 -2.07 -11.76
CA SER A 232 -2.46 -3.11 -11.03
C SER A 232 -1.91 -3.35 -9.63
N ILE A 233 -0.59 -3.32 -9.42
CA ILE A 233 0.02 -3.45 -8.07
C ILE A 233 -0.45 -2.31 -7.17
N VAL A 234 -0.17 -1.06 -7.57
CA VAL A 234 -0.45 0.11 -6.72
C VAL A 234 -1.94 0.25 -6.42
N THR A 235 -2.79 0.00 -7.41
CA THR A 235 -4.25 0.06 -7.24
C THR A 235 -4.76 -1.05 -6.32
N THR A 236 -4.22 -2.28 -6.45
CA THR A 236 -4.62 -3.41 -5.61
C THR A 236 -4.18 -3.21 -4.17
N SER A 237 -2.95 -2.74 -3.97
CA SER A 237 -2.41 -2.37 -2.65
C SER A 237 -3.31 -1.32 -1.96
N ALA A 238 -3.60 -0.22 -2.65
CA ALA A 238 -4.45 0.86 -2.14
C ALA A 238 -5.86 0.37 -1.80
N ARG A 239 -6.54 -0.30 -2.75
CA ARG A 239 -7.93 -0.76 -2.58
C ARG A 239 -8.10 -1.78 -1.46
N ARG A 240 -7.21 -2.77 -1.39
CA ARG A 240 -7.28 -3.80 -0.36
C ARG A 240 -7.02 -3.24 1.03
N THR A 241 -6.03 -2.35 1.14
CA THR A 241 -5.73 -1.66 2.40
C THR A 241 -6.92 -0.81 2.84
N HIS A 242 -7.47 -0.03 1.92
CA HIS A 242 -8.62 0.82 2.18
C HIS A 242 -9.85 0.03 2.63
N GLN A 243 -10.22 -1.01 1.89
CA GLN A 243 -11.36 -1.86 2.27
C GLN A 243 -11.15 -2.49 3.65
N TRP A 244 -9.96 -3.03 3.91
CA TRP A 244 -9.65 -3.61 5.22
C TRP A 244 -9.80 -2.58 6.34
N LEU A 245 -9.30 -1.35 6.14
CA LEU A 245 -9.43 -0.26 7.11
C LEU A 245 -10.89 0.09 7.38
N VAL A 246 -11.69 0.26 6.32
CA VAL A 246 -13.11 0.59 6.45
C VAL A 246 -13.86 -0.50 7.22
N GLU A 247 -13.64 -1.77 6.89
CA GLU A 247 -14.26 -2.90 7.58
C GLU A 247 -13.88 -2.96 9.07
N ARG A 248 -12.58 -2.83 9.38
CA ARG A 248 -12.11 -2.93 10.78
C ARG A 248 -12.51 -1.73 11.63
N VAL A 249 -12.48 -0.52 11.07
CA VAL A 249 -12.98 0.67 11.76
C VAL A 249 -14.49 0.54 12.01
N GLU A 250 -15.26 0.05 11.05
CA GLU A 250 -16.69 -0.15 11.24
C GLU A 250 -17.01 -1.22 12.28
N GLU A 251 -16.25 -2.31 12.29
CA GLU A 251 -16.38 -3.36 13.29
C GLU A 251 -16.16 -2.83 14.71
N VAL A 252 -15.06 -2.10 14.95
CA VAL A 252 -14.75 -1.51 16.26
C VAL A 252 -15.77 -0.45 16.65
N ARG A 253 -16.15 0.42 15.70
CA ARG A 253 -17.13 1.49 15.93
C ARG A 253 -18.51 0.94 16.31
N SER A 254 -18.97 -0.09 15.61
CA SER A 254 -20.28 -0.72 15.88
C SER A 254 -20.29 -1.34 17.27
N ARG A 255 -19.25 -2.09 17.63
CA ARG A 255 -19.11 -2.68 18.97
C ARG A 255 -18.97 -1.63 20.07
N ALA A 256 -18.28 -0.52 19.81
CA ALA A 256 -18.19 0.59 20.74
C ALA A 256 -19.58 1.19 21.01
N PHE A 257 -20.39 1.34 19.95
CA PHE A 257 -21.75 1.83 20.06
C PHE A 257 -22.68 0.86 20.80
N GLU A 258 -22.54 -0.44 20.57
CA GLU A 258 -23.25 -1.49 21.33
C GLU A 258 -22.92 -1.42 22.82
N LYS A 259 -21.63 -1.38 23.18
CA LYS A 259 -21.17 -1.21 24.57
C LYS A 259 -21.72 0.06 25.21
N TYR A 260 -21.70 1.18 24.49
CA TYR A 260 -22.30 2.43 24.95
C TYR A 260 -23.79 2.28 25.27
N ASN A 261 -24.57 1.63 24.39
CA ASN A 261 -25.99 1.40 24.61
C ASN A 261 -26.26 0.47 25.80
N GLU A 262 -25.42 -0.56 26.00
CA GLU A 262 -25.49 -1.43 27.16
C GLU A 262 -25.21 -0.68 28.47
N GLU A 263 -24.14 0.13 28.52
CA GLU A 263 -23.81 0.96 29.68
C GLU A 263 -24.91 1.97 29.97
N LEU A 264 -25.48 2.57 28.93
CA LEU A 264 -26.61 3.48 29.03
C LEU A 264 -27.85 2.82 29.66
N SER A 265 -28.16 1.58 29.27
CA SER A 265 -29.29 0.82 29.85
C SER A 265 -29.11 0.51 31.35
N LYS A 266 -27.86 0.43 31.80
CA LYS A 266 -27.48 0.16 33.20
C LYS A 266 -27.30 1.44 34.02
N ALA A 267 -27.13 2.58 33.36
CA ALA A 267 -26.84 3.86 33.99
C ALA A 267 -28.07 4.36 34.77
N GLY A 268 -27.92 4.51 36.08
CA GLY A 268 -28.96 5.09 36.95
C GLY A 268 -28.88 6.61 37.13
N ASN A 269 -27.87 7.28 36.56
CA ASN A 269 -27.68 8.73 36.66
C ASN A 269 -26.85 9.30 35.49
N GLU A 270 -26.90 10.62 35.31
CA GLU A 270 -26.24 11.36 34.22
C GLU A 270 -24.71 11.22 34.21
N ASN A 271 -24.07 11.02 35.36
CA ASN A 271 -22.61 10.89 35.44
C ASN A 271 -22.12 9.57 34.83
N ALA A 272 -22.85 8.48 35.02
CA ALA A 272 -22.55 7.19 34.40
C ALA A 272 -22.72 7.25 32.87
N ILE A 273 -23.73 7.98 32.38
CA ILE A 273 -23.94 8.26 30.95
C ILE A 273 -22.76 9.05 30.37
N GLY A 274 -22.28 10.06 31.11
CA GLY A 274 -21.11 10.85 30.77
C GLY A 274 -19.83 10.01 30.59
N ALA A 275 -19.57 9.10 31.53
CA ALA A 275 -18.38 8.25 31.49
C ALA A 275 -18.42 7.24 30.33
N ALA A 276 -19.58 6.63 30.07
CA ALA A 276 -19.81 5.72 28.94
C ALA A 276 -19.64 6.44 27.60
N GLY A 277 -20.27 7.63 27.48
CA GLY A 277 -20.18 8.47 26.29
C GLY A 277 -18.74 8.89 25.98
N LYS A 278 -17.93 9.12 27.01
CA LYS A 278 -16.51 9.46 26.87
C LYS A 278 -15.68 8.38 26.23
N LYS A 279 -15.73 7.17 26.76
CA LYS A 279 -14.96 6.05 26.22
C LYS A 279 -15.32 5.78 24.76
N TYR A 280 -16.63 5.79 24.47
CA TYR A 280 -17.13 5.65 23.11
C TYR A 280 -16.59 6.76 22.20
N PHE A 281 -16.72 8.01 22.61
CA PHE A 281 -16.35 9.14 21.77
C PHE A 281 -14.86 9.19 21.49
N GLU A 282 -14.00 8.95 22.49
CA GLU A 282 -12.54 8.89 22.30
C GLU A 282 -12.15 7.83 21.26
N CYS A 283 -12.72 6.62 21.38
CA CYS A 283 -12.49 5.54 20.43
C CYS A 283 -12.94 5.92 19.01
N VAL A 284 -14.19 6.35 18.87
CA VAL A 284 -14.79 6.61 17.55
C VAL A 284 -14.22 7.85 16.88
N GLN A 285 -13.95 8.90 17.66
CA GLN A 285 -13.37 10.14 17.13
C GLN A 285 -11.97 9.91 16.59
N ASP A 286 -11.09 9.22 17.33
CA ASP A 286 -9.72 8.95 16.91
C ASP A 286 -9.69 8.11 15.62
N LEU A 287 -10.54 7.08 15.54
CA LEU A 287 -10.63 6.24 14.33
C LEU A 287 -11.20 7.03 13.13
N ASN A 288 -12.25 7.84 13.33
CA ASN A 288 -12.83 8.66 12.26
C ASN A 288 -11.83 9.72 11.75
N GLY A 289 -11.12 10.38 12.66
CA GLY A 289 -10.10 11.37 12.31
C GLY A 289 -8.95 10.77 11.53
N MET A 290 -8.50 9.57 11.91
CA MET A 290 -7.49 8.85 11.15
C MET A 290 -8.00 8.40 9.77
N MET A 291 -9.26 7.95 9.66
CA MET A 291 -9.86 7.60 8.37
C MET A 291 -9.92 8.81 7.42
N LEU A 292 -10.29 10.00 7.91
CA LEU A 292 -10.30 11.23 7.11
C LEU A 292 -8.93 11.58 6.52
N ARG A 293 -7.85 11.28 7.26
CA ARG A 293 -6.46 11.47 6.79
C ARG A 293 -6.02 10.40 5.80
N LEU A 294 -6.46 9.16 6.00
CA LEU A 294 -6.11 8.02 5.15
C LEU A 294 -6.86 8.04 3.81
N ASP A 295 -8.14 8.40 3.79
CA ASP A 295 -8.98 8.38 2.59
C ASP A 295 -8.36 9.11 1.39
N PRO A 296 -7.75 10.32 1.50
CA PRO A 296 -7.04 10.95 0.38
C PRO A 296 -5.59 10.49 0.21
N CYS A 297 -5.01 9.74 1.16
CA CYS A 297 -3.59 9.35 1.18
C CYS A 297 -3.31 8.00 0.51
N LEU A 298 -4.24 7.04 0.58
CA LEU A 298 -3.98 5.65 0.22
C LEU A 298 -3.72 5.37 -1.28
N ASP A 299 -4.05 6.28 -2.20
CA ASP A 299 -3.68 6.09 -3.61
C ASP A 299 -2.26 6.60 -3.90
N VAL A 300 -1.60 6.00 -4.88
CA VAL A 300 -0.27 6.39 -5.35
C VAL A 300 -0.41 6.82 -6.82
N PRO A 301 -0.21 8.10 -7.15
CA PRO A 301 -0.46 8.61 -8.49
C PRO A 301 0.61 8.12 -9.46
N MET A 302 0.20 7.75 -10.68
CA MET A 302 1.10 7.30 -11.74
C MET A 302 1.28 8.34 -12.85
N THR A 303 0.91 9.59 -12.61
CA THR A 303 1.12 10.67 -13.58
C THR A 303 2.59 10.78 -13.98
N GLY A 304 2.85 10.80 -15.28
CA GLY A 304 4.19 10.91 -15.87
C GLY A 304 4.95 9.58 -16.03
N PHE A 305 4.33 8.45 -15.67
CA PHE A 305 4.89 7.12 -15.96
C PHE A 305 4.64 6.77 -17.43
N LYS A 306 5.67 6.39 -18.18
CA LYS A 306 5.59 6.08 -19.62
C LYS A 306 4.63 4.91 -19.87
N GLY A 307 3.80 4.99 -20.90
CA GLY A 307 2.80 3.95 -21.22
C GLY A 307 1.59 3.91 -20.28
N TYR A 308 1.61 4.64 -19.16
CA TYR A 308 0.43 4.80 -18.31
C TYR A 308 -0.47 5.92 -18.84
N THR A 309 -1.75 5.61 -19.02
CA THR A 309 -2.77 6.62 -19.32
C THR A 309 -3.67 6.78 -18.11
N SER A 310 -3.71 7.99 -17.56
CA SER A 310 -4.58 8.29 -16.42
C SER A 310 -6.05 8.08 -16.80
N PRO A 311 -6.85 7.37 -16.00
CA PRO A 311 -8.30 7.32 -16.17
C PRO A 311 -9.00 8.64 -15.83
N GLY A 312 -8.26 9.71 -15.49
CA GLY A 312 -8.82 11.02 -15.13
C GLY A 312 -9.49 11.07 -13.75
N GLY A 313 -9.28 10.05 -12.93
CA GLY A 313 -9.83 9.94 -11.58
C GLY A 313 -8.98 10.66 -10.52
N PRO A 314 -9.54 10.87 -9.32
CA PRO A 314 -8.85 11.55 -8.23
C PRO A 314 -7.60 10.80 -7.74
N SER A 315 -7.49 9.48 -7.98
CA SER A 315 -6.35 8.65 -7.58
C SER A 315 -5.01 9.06 -8.21
N ASP A 316 -5.03 9.73 -9.36
CA ASP A 316 -3.82 10.23 -10.03
C ASP A 316 -3.47 11.67 -9.68
N LEU A 317 -4.30 12.35 -8.88
CA LEU A 317 -3.99 13.70 -8.43
C LEU A 317 -2.90 13.64 -7.35
N SER A 318 -2.11 14.71 -7.26
CA SER A 318 -1.13 14.85 -6.19
C SER A 318 -1.82 14.78 -4.82
N LEU A 319 -1.08 14.34 -3.78
CA LEU A 319 -1.65 14.22 -2.44
C LEU A 319 -2.27 15.55 -1.93
N PRO A 320 -1.64 16.73 -2.10
CA PRO A 320 -2.28 17.99 -1.69
C PRO A 320 -3.62 18.25 -2.38
N VAL A 321 -3.72 17.98 -3.68
CA VAL A 321 -4.96 18.17 -4.44
C VAL A 321 -6.03 17.18 -4.01
N ARG A 322 -5.65 15.92 -3.72
CA ARG A 322 -6.58 14.92 -3.16
C ARG A 322 -7.11 15.33 -1.79
N GLN A 323 -6.24 15.85 -0.92
CA GLN A 323 -6.62 16.36 0.40
C GLN A 323 -7.58 17.54 0.29
N GLU A 324 -7.28 18.51 -0.59
CA GLU A 324 -8.14 19.66 -0.85
C GLU A 324 -9.52 19.22 -1.39
N ASN A 325 -9.55 18.30 -2.36
CA ASN A 325 -10.80 17.78 -2.90
C ASN A 325 -11.62 17.05 -1.83
N ASN A 326 -10.97 16.24 -0.99
CA ASN A 326 -11.65 15.54 0.10
C ASN A 326 -12.21 16.52 1.15
N ALA A 327 -11.47 17.59 1.47
CA ALA A 327 -11.94 18.65 2.35
C ALA A 327 -13.17 19.37 1.78
N LYS A 328 -13.14 19.75 0.50
CA LYS A 328 -14.29 20.36 -0.20
C LYS A 328 -15.53 19.48 -0.16
N ILE A 329 -15.39 18.15 -0.30
CA ILE A 329 -16.52 17.23 -0.15
C ILE A 329 -17.02 17.25 1.30
N GLY A 330 -16.12 17.28 2.28
CA GLY A 330 -16.44 17.39 3.71
C GLY A 330 -17.21 18.66 4.06
N ASP A 331 -16.88 19.79 3.43
CA ASP A 331 -17.56 21.09 3.62
C ASP A 331 -19.03 21.07 3.14
N THR A 332 -19.40 20.13 2.26
CA THR A 332 -20.80 19.95 1.82
C THR A 332 -21.66 19.17 2.81
N LYS A 333 -21.05 18.61 3.87
CA LYS A 333 -21.74 17.74 4.84
C LYS A 333 -22.17 18.52 6.07
N SER A 334 -23.28 18.10 6.67
CA SER A 334 -23.70 18.61 7.97
C SER A 334 -22.92 17.92 9.07
N TRP A 335 -22.28 18.70 9.94
CA TRP A 335 -21.56 18.21 11.11
C TRP A 335 -22.23 18.65 12.42
N SER A 336 -23.53 18.97 12.37
CA SER A 336 -24.29 19.59 13.45
C SER A 336 -24.16 18.90 14.82
N PHE A 337 -24.09 17.57 14.86
CA PHE A 337 -23.92 16.85 16.14
C PHE A 337 -22.49 16.93 16.65
N LEU A 338 -21.49 16.87 15.77
CA LEU A 338 -20.10 17.08 16.13
C LEU A 338 -19.86 18.53 16.58
N GLU A 339 -20.46 19.51 15.88
CA GLU A 339 -20.46 20.93 16.25
C GLU A 339 -21.06 21.14 17.64
N LYS A 340 -22.19 20.50 17.97
CA LYS A 340 -22.76 20.54 19.32
C LYS A 340 -21.76 20.04 20.37
N ILE A 341 -21.17 18.86 20.16
CA ILE A 341 -20.17 18.28 21.09
C ILE A 341 -18.96 19.21 21.28
N VAL A 342 -18.48 19.83 20.19
CA VAL A 342 -17.34 20.76 20.22
C VAL A 342 -17.72 22.11 20.85
N THR A 343 -18.93 22.61 20.63
CA THR A 343 -19.40 23.90 21.16
C THR A 343 -19.71 23.81 22.65
N GLU A 344 -20.33 22.72 23.11
CA GLU A 344 -20.53 22.44 24.54
C GLU A 344 -19.20 22.38 25.30
N ARG A 345 -18.14 21.91 24.62
CA ARG A 345 -16.76 21.98 25.13
C ARG A 345 -16.21 23.40 25.20
N GLN A 346 -16.51 24.27 24.24
CA GLN A 346 -15.94 25.62 24.14
C GLN A 346 -16.61 26.68 25.04
N GLN A 347 -17.88 26.49 25.42
CA GLN A 347 -18.56 27.42 26.36
C GLN A 347 -17.89 27.50 27.75
N GLN A 348 -16.92 26.62 28.06
CA GLN A 348 -16.05 26.72 29.25
C GLN A 348 -14.64 27.29 28.95
N SER A 349 -14.22 27.39 27.70
CA SER A 349 -12.91 27.93 27.31
C SER A 349 -13.15 29.03 26.27
N SER A 350 -13.30 30.27 26.74
CA SER A 350 -13.56 31.45 25.92
C SER A 350 -12.69 31.47 24.65
N LEU A 351 -13.27 31.16 23.49
CA LEU A 351 -12.86 31.54 22.12
C LEU A 351 -13.79 30.91 21.06
N SER A 352 -13.71 31.49 19.85
CA SER A 352 -14.71 31.68 18.78
C SER A 352 -15.06 30.50 17.86
N GLN A 353 -16.16 30.69 17.09
CA GLN A 353 -16.74 29.82 16.05
C GLN A 353 -15.73 29.24 15.05
N HIS A 354 -15.93 27.97 14.70
CA HIS A 354 -15.14 27.22 13.71
C HIS A 354 -15.93 26.93 12.44
N ASN A 355 -15.22 26.83 11.30
CA ASN A 355 -15.77 26.30 10.05
C ASN A 355 -15.56 24.77 9.95
N ALA A 356 -16.13 24.12 8.93
CA ALA A 356 -16.00 22.66 8.76
C ALA A 356 -14.53 22.19 8.61
N THR A 357 -13.66 23.03 8.04
CA THR A 357 -12.22 22.76 7.91
C THR A 357 -11.53 22.68 9.27
N ASP A 358 -11.83 23.61 10.18
CA ASP A 358 -11.30 23.58 11.55
C ASP A 358 -11.74 22.32 12.32
N ILE A 359 -12.94 21.80 12.02
CA ILE A 359 -13.47 20.56 12.61
C ILE A 359 -12.75 19.34 12.04
N LEU A 360 -12.46 19.32 10.73
CA LEU A 360 -11.68 18.25 10.10
C LEU A 360 -10.22 18.26 10.59
N ASP A 361 -9.62 19.44 10.76
CA ASP A 361 -8.29 19.61 11.35
C ASP A 361 -8.27 19.19 12.84
N PHE A 362 -9.35 19.49 13.56
CA PHE A 362 -9.57 18.99 14.92
C PHE A 362 -9.61 17.46 14.98
N LEU A 363 -10.27 16.81 14.03
CA LEU A 363 -10.27 15.34 13.89
C LEU A 363 -8.88 14.81 13.48
N ALA A 364 -8.12 15.55 12.68
CA ALA A 364 -6.85 15.09 12.12
C ALA A 364 -5.62 15.28 13.06
N GLY A 365 -5.69 16.21 14.02
CA GLY A 365 -4.49 16.90 14.52
C GLY A 365 -4.11 16.81 16.02
N ARG A 366 -4.56 15.86 16.87
CA ARG A 366 -4.18 15.89 18.31
C ARG A 366 -3.53 14.64 18.91
N SER A 367 -2.56 14.92 19.79
CA SER A 367 -1.79 13.97 20.64
C SER A 367 -2.29 13.84 22.09
N LYS A 368 -3.30 14.63 22.52
CA LYS A 368 -4.22 14.37 23.66
C LYS A 368 -5.22 15.53 23.87
N PRO A 369 -6.54 15.30 23.84
CA PRO A 369 -7.54 16.29 24.24
C PRO A 369 -8.04 16.12 25.69
N ALA A 370 -8.55 17.21 26.29
CA ALA A 370 -9.31 17.19 27.54
C ALA A 370 -10.71 16.56 27.37
N GLU A 371 -11.22 15.99 28.47
CA GLU A 371 -12.40 15.12 28.55
C GLU A 371 -13.71 15.83 28.17
N PRO A 372 -14.49 15.34 27.20
CA PRO A 372 -15.77 15.96 26.89
C PRO A 372 -16.87 15.61 27.91
N ILE A 373 -17.93 16.44 27.96
CA ILE A 373 -19.04 16.30 28.91
C ILE A 373 -20.23 15.70 28.17
N PHE A 374 -20.35 14.37 28.21
CA PHE A 374 -21.34 13.63 27.42
C PHE A 374 -22.67 13.45 28.15
N ARG A 375 -23.43 14.53 28.31
CA ARG A 375 -24.70 14.47 29.06
C ARG A 375 -25.92 14.25 28.16
N ASP A 376 -25.83 14.58 26.88
CA ASP A 376 -26.93 14.43 25.94
C ASP A 376 -26.83 13.14 25.10
N ARG A 377 -27.78 12.23 25.36
CA ARG A 377 -27.95 10.97 24.62
C ARG A 377 -28.26 11.23 23.15
N GLU A 378 -29.10 12.21 22.85
CA GLU A 378 -29.53 12.49 21.48
C GLU A 378 -28.33 12.91 20.64
N THR A 379 -27.49 13.79 21.18
CA THR A 379 -26.28 14.24 20.52
C THR A 379 -25.28 13.11 20.24
N MET A 380 -25.13 12.14 21.15
CA MET A 380 -24.21 11.01 20.94
C MET A 380 -24.69 10.03 19.87
N ILE A 381 -25.97 9.69 19.89
CA ILE A 381 -26.58 8.83 18.87
C ILE A 381 -26.56 9.54 17.51
N GLY A 382 -26.90 10.83 17.50
CA GLY A 382 -26.85 11.66 16.31
C GLY A 382 -25.44 11.74 15.72
N HIS A 383 -24.42 11.95 16.55
CA HIS A 383 -23.02 11.94 16.14
C HIS A 383 -22.61 10.60 15.50
N TYR A 384 -22.98 9.48 16.11
CA TYR A 384 -22.67 8.15 15.55
C TYR A 384 -23.17 8.00 14.11
N HIS A 385 -24.47 8.25 13.90
CA HIS A 385 -25.10 8.08 12.59
C HIS A 385 -24.61 9.13 11.59
N GLN A 386 -24.59 10.41 11.97
CA GLN A 386 -24.18 11.50 11.09
C GLN A 386 -22.74 11.31 10.60
N VAL A 387 -21.79 11.04 11.50
CA VAL A 387 -20.39 10.88 11.08
C VAL A 387 -20.21 9.62 10.24
N LYS A 388 -20.90 8.53 10.59
CA LYS A 388 -20.88 7.30 9.80
C LYS A 388 -21.35 7.52 8.37
N ASP A 389 -22.50 8.18 8.21
CA ASP A 389 -23.11 8.41 6.91
C ASP A 389 -22.30 9.42 6.10
N ASN A 390 -21.86 10.53 6.73
CA ASN A 390 -20.99 11.51 6.09
C ASN A 390 -19.70 10.87 5.55
N LEU A 391 -18.99 10.06 6.35
CA LEU A 391 -17.76 9.41 5.91
C LEU A 391 -18.01 8.41 4.77
N ALA A 392 -19.13 7.68 4.80
CA ALA A 392 -19.51 6.78 3.72
C ALA A 392 -19.80 7.56 2.42
N GLU A 393 -20.54 8.66 2.50
CA GLU A 393 -20.85 9.53 1.37
C GLU A 393 -19.62 10.24 0.81
N MET A 394 -18.75 10.78 1.69
CA MET A 394 -17.49 11.41 1.30
C MET A 394 -16.61 10.41 0.53
N ARG A 395 -16.46 9.20 1.07
CA ARG A 395 -15.67 8.14 0.46
C ARG A 395 -16.26 7.68 -0.87
N LYS A 396 -17.59 7.56 -0.97
CA LYS A 396 -18.28 7.24 -2.22
C LYS A 396 -18.08 8.34 -3.27
N ALA A 397 -18.18 9.60 -2.88
CA ALA A 397 -17.93 10.74 -3.78
C ALA A 397 -16.45 10.79 -4.23
N PHE A 398 -15.52 10.47 -3.34
CA PHE A 398 -14.08 10.56 -3.62
C PHE A 398 -13.53 9.33 -4.37
N ARG A 399 -13.91 8.10 -3.97
CA ARG A 399 -13.36 6.83 -4.50
C ARG A 399 -14.30 6.08 -5.43
N GLY A 400 -15.57 6.50 -5.52
CA GLY A 400 -16.62 5.75 -6.21
C GLY A 400 -17.19 4.61 -5.37
N GLU A 401 -18.00 3.77 -6.00
CA GLU A 401 -18.59 2.60 -5.34
C GLU A 401 -17.50 1.58 -4.94
N PRO A 402 -17.59 0.99 -3.73
CA PRO A 402 -16.73 -0.12 -3.34
C PRO A 402 -16.84 -1.26 -4.35
N LYS A 403 -15.69 -1.75 -4.82
CA LYS A 403 -15.62 -2.90 -5.73
C LYS A 403 -15.22 -4.13 -4.93
N PRO A 404 -15.80 -5.32 -5.21
CA PRO A 404 -15.33 -6.55 -4.60
C PRO A 404 -13.86 -6.78 -4.97
N LEU A 405 -13.07 -7.22 -3.99
CA LEU A 405 -11.67 -7.57 -4.22
C LEU A 405 -11.61 -8.90 -4.95
N ALA A 406 -10.77 -8.96 -5.98
CA ALA A 406 -10.33 -10.25 -6.52
C ALA A 406 -9.56 -11.04 -5.45
N GLU A 407 -9.36 -12.34 -5.67
CA GLU A 407 -8.49 -13.17 -4.82
C GLU A 407 -7.05 -12.62 -4.76
N GLU A 408 -6.30 -12.98 -3.72
CA GLU A 408 -4.91 -12.53 -3.61
C GLU A 408 -4.10 -13.09 -4.78
N TYR A 409 -3.19 -12.27 -5.33
CA TYR A 409 -2.44 -12.65 -6.52
C TYR A 409 -1.69 -13.98 -6.34
N TRP A 410 -1.03 -14.17 -5.19
CA TRP A 410 -0.30 -15.40 -4.89
C TRP A 410 -1.21 -16.64 -4.83
N ILE A 411 -2.46 -16.50 -4.34
CA ILE A 411 -3.45 -17.59 -4.36
C ILE A 411 -3.78 -17.95 -5.81
N THR A 412 -3.96 -16.94 -6.65
CA THR A 412 -4.26 -17.12 -8.07
C THR A 412 -3.11 -17.83 -8.78
N VAL A 413 -1.86 -17.44 -8.50
CA VAL A 413 -0.64 -18.08 -9.03
C VAL A 413 -0.57 -19.54 -8.59
N LEU A 414 -0.76 -19.83 -7.30
CA LEU A 414 -0.72 -21.21 -6.78
C LEU A 414 -1.81 -22.10 -7.39
N LYS A 415 -3.05 -21.60 -7.50
CA LYS A 415 -4.15 -22.33 -8.12
C LYS A 415 -3.84 -22.70 -9.57
N ASN A 416 -3.24 -21.79 -10.33
CA ASN A 416 -2.85 -22.08 -11.71
C ASN A 416 -1.75 -23.14 -11.74
N ALA A 417 -0.70 -22.99 -10.92
CA ALA A 417 0.38 -23.97 -10.85
C ALA A 417 -0.13 -25.39 -10.55
N TRP A 418 -1.15 -25.52 -9.68
CA TRP A 418 -1.78 -26.81 -9.36
C TRP A 418 -2.78 -27.30 -10.40
N SER A 419 -3.38 -26.43 -11.22
CA SER A 419 -4.27 -26.87 -12.31
C SER A 419 -3.52 -27.49 -13.51
N PHE A 420 -2.19 -27.43 -13.52
CA PHE A 420 -1.31 -28.06 -14.51
C PHE A 420 -0.73 -29.40 -14.07
N THR A 421 -1.11 -29.92 -12.90
CA THR A 421 -0.87 -31.32 -12.45
C THR A 421 -2.16 -32.10 -12.50
#